data_AF-A0A957VUD7-F1
#
_entry.id   AF-A0A957VUD7-F1
#
_cell.length_a   1.000
_cell.length_b   1.000
_cell.length_c   1.000
_cell.angle_alpha   90.00
_cell.angle_beta   90.00
_cell.angle_gamma   90.00
#
_symmetry.space_group_name_H-M   'P 1'
#
loop_
_entity.id
_entity.type
_entity.pdbx_description
1 polymer ?
#
loop_
_entity_poly.entity_id
_entity_poly.type
_entity_poly.pdbx_seq_one_letter_code
_entity_poly.pdbx_strand_id
1 'polypeptide(L)'
;ERVLAGVVLLAWNPVILVETLGNGHNDIAMIFWVLAAAWALVGGRYTLAVLALVFGTLVKFVPVLMLPAAVLIAWRELGGNEGKKGSDDHETGHASRITHHVSRFAPRLRFLLITGAASVALIVLFYAPFWQGVETLSIERRQALFTASLPAAAWAALLPSLGKELASQRVSTVAAVLTALFALWQGAQAWRDRSWLSFTRASFHIIMFYLL
;
A
#
# COMPACT_ATOMS: atom_id res chain seq x y z
N GLU A 1 -17.35 -25.29 -2.46
CA GLU A 1 -18.27 -24.98 -3.58
C GLU A 1 -18.46 -23.49 -3.83
N ARG A 2 -18.88 -22.67 -2.85
CA ARG A 2 -19.12 -21.22 -3.05
C ARG A 2 -17.90 -20.41 -3.53
N VAL A 3 -16.69 -20.77 -3.09
CA VAL A 3 -15.44 -20.10 -3.52
C VAL A 3 -15.16 -20.36 -5.01
N LEU A 4 -15.38 -21.59 -5.47
CA LEU A 4 -15.16 -21.95 -6.88
C LEU A 4 -16.13 -21.18 -7.78
N ALA A 5 -17.40 -21.11 -7.38
CA ALA A 5 -18.41 -20.31 -8.07
C ALA A 5 -18.04 -18.82 -8.11
N GLY A 6 -17.55 -18.26 -7.00
CA GLY A 6 -17.08 -16.86 -6.96
C GLY A 6 -15.88 -16.59 -7.88
N VAL A 7 -14.89 -17.48 -7.91
CA VAL A 7 -13.74 -17.38 -8.81
C VAL A 7 -14.15 -17.51 -10.27
N VAL A 8 -15.06 -18.44 -10.58
CA VAL A 8 -15.59 -18.61 -11.95
C VAL A 8 -16.38 -17.38 -12.38
N LEU A 9 -17.23 -16.82 -11.52
CA LEU A 9 -17.97 -15.58 -11.80
C LEU A 9 -17.03 -14.38 -12.01
N LEU A 10 -15.93 -14.31 -11.26
CA LEU A 10 -14.89 -13.29 -11.45
C LEU A 10 -14.17 -13.48 -12.78
N ALA A 11 -13.72 -14.71 -13.07
CA ALA A 11 -13.01 -15.04 -14.30
C ALA A 11 -13.87 -14.87 -15.55
N TRP A 12 -15.19 -15.09 -15.43
CA TRP A 12 -16.16 -14.90 -16.51
C TRP A 12 -16.79 -13.50 -16.54
N ASN A 13 -16.31 -12.58 -15.70
CA ASN A 13 -16.79 -11.21 -15.72
C ASN A 13 -16.36 -10.54 -17.04
N PRO A 14 -17.31 -10.10 -17.88
CA PRO A 14 -16.99 -9.56 -19.21
C PRO A 14 -16.13 -8.31 -19.14
N VAL A 15 -16.27 -7.49 -18.09
CA VAL A 15 -15.42 -6.30 -17.88
C VAL A 15 -13.98 -6.72 -17.61
N ILE A 16 -13.78 -7.74 -16.76
CA ILE A 16 -12.43 -8.25 -16.47
C ILE A 16 -11.81 -8.83 -17.74
N LEU A 17 -12.55 -9.62 -18.51
CA LEU A 17 -12.04 -10.21 -19.75
C LEU A 17 -11.67 -9.14 -20.79
N VAL A 18 -12.51 -8.12 -20.98
CA VAL A 18 -12.22 -7.03 -21.94
C VAL A 18 -11.02 -6.19 -21.51
N GLU A 19 -10.94 -5.78 -20.24
CA GLU A 19 -9.83 -4.93 -19.78
C GLU A 19 -8.48 -5.66 -19.75
N THR A 20 -8.50 -6.97 -19.50
CA THR A 20 -7.28 -7.77 -19.35
C THR A 20 -6.80 -8.43 -20.64
N LEU A 21 -7.70 -9.10 -21.37
CA LEU A 21 -7.36 -9.84 -22.60
C LEU A 21 -7.58 -8.99 -23.85
N GLY A 22 -8.53 -8.05 -23.82
CA GLY A 22 -8.84 -7.16 -24.95
C GLY A 22 -7.92 -5.94 -25.01
N ASN A 23 -7.89 -5.15 -23.93
CA ASN A 23 -7.14 -3.89 -23.87
C ASN A 23 -5.66 -4.05 -23.48
N GLY A 24 -5.28 -5.20 -22.91
CA GLY A 24 -3.92 -5.45 -22.44
C GLY A 24 -3.50 -4.55 -21.26
N HIS A 25 -4.46 -4.02 -20.49
CA HIS A 25 -4.16 -3.14 -19.38
C HIS A 25 -3.49 -3.91 -18.24
N ASN A 26 -2.45 -3.33 -17.65
CA ASN A 26 -1.69 -3.95 -16.57
C ASN A 26 -2.36 -3.88 -15.20
N ASP A 27 -3.62 -3.44 -15.11
CA ASP A 27 -4.36 -3.32 -13.84
C ASP A 27 -4.55 -4.66 -13.16
N ILE A 28 -4.73 -5.75 -13.92
CA ILE A 28 -4.92 -7.08 -13.33
C ILE A 28 -3.68 -7.57 -12.61
N ALA A 29 -2.49 -7.26 -13.13
CA ALA A 29 -1.23 -7.57 -12.47
C ALA A 29 -1.10 -6.76 -11.16
N MET A 30 -1.50 -5.49 -11.18
CA MET A 30 -1.55 -4.66 -9.97
C MET A 30 -2.54 -5.22 -8.93
N ILE A 31 -3.76 -5.56 -9.34
CA ILE A 31 -4.79 -6.14 -8.47
C ILE A 31 -4.33 -7.47 -7.88
N PHE A 32 -3.70 -8.33 -8.68
CA PHE A 32 -3.11 -9.58 -8.20
C PHE A 32 -2.18 -9.35 -7.01
N TRP A 33 -1.26 -8.37 -7.10
CA TRP A 33 -0.35 -8.04 -6.03
C TRP A 33 -1.04 -7.45 -4.79
N VAL A 34 -2.09 -6.65 -4.96
CA VAL A 34 -2.91 -6.14 -3.84
C VAL A 34 -3.64 -7.28 -3.14
N LEU A 35 -4.20 -8.23 -3.89
CA LEU A 35 -4.87 -9.41 -3.33
C LEU A 35 -3.87 -10.35 -2.64
N ALA A 36 -2.68 -10.53 -3.21
CA ALA A 36 -1.59 -11.29 -2.58
C ALA A 36 -1.17 -10.63 -1.26
N ALA A 37 -1.14 -9.30 -1.19
CA ALA A 37 -0.89 -8.58 0.06
C ALA A 37 -1.98 -8.81 1.11
N ALA A 38 -3.26 -8.72 0.70
CA ALA A 38 -4.38 -9.01 1.60
C ALA A 38 -4.32 -10.46 2.13
N TRP A 39 -4.06 -11.43 1.26
CA TRP A 39 -3.91 -12.83 1.63
C TRP A 39 -2.74 -13.04 2.61
N ALA A 40 -1.59 -12.43 2.34
CA ALA A 40 -0.42 -12.51 3.21
C ALA A 40 -0.67 -11.86 4.58
N LEU A 41 -1.41 -10.73 4.65
CA LEU A 41 -1.79 -10.10 5.92
C LEU A 41 -2.71 -10.99 6.74
N VAL A 42 -3.71 -11.61 6.12
CA VAL A 42 -4.62 -12.56 6.79
C VAL A 42 -3.84 -13.77 7.33
N GLY A 43 -2.82 -14.24 6.58
CA GLY A 43 -1.94 -15.32 7.00
C GLY A 43 -0.85 -14.92 8.01
N GLY A 44 -0.80 -13.67 8.49
CA GLY A 44 0.25 -13.18 9.41
C GLY A 44 1.64 -13.04 8.78
N ARG A 45 1.76 -13.15 7.46
CA ARG A 45 3.02 -13.08 6.69
C ARG A 45 3.31 -11.64 6.28
N TYR A 46 3.53 -10.76 7.26
CA TYR A 46 3.60 -9.31 7.06
C TYR A 46 4.68 -8.85 6.07
N THR A 47 5.86 -9.46 6.07
CA THR A 47 6.93 -9.12 5.12
C THR A 47 6.49 -9.41 3.68
N LEU A 48 5.84 -10.56 3.43
CA LEU A 48 5.32 -10.87 2.10
C LEU A 48 4.23 -9.90 1.67
N ALA A 49 3.39 -9.44 2.60
CA ALA A 49 2.36 -8.46 2.28
C ALA A 49 2.94 -7.13 1.79
N VAL A 50 3.95 -6.60 2.50
CA VAL A 50 4.62 -5.37 2.10
C VAL A 50 5.35 -5.56 0.78
N LEU A 51 6.10 -6.66 0.60
CA LEU A 51 6.79 -6.94 -0.65
C LEU A 51 5.84 -7.10 -1.83
N ALA A 52 4.66 -7.71 -1.63
CA ALA A 52 3.62 -7.78 -2.65
C ALA A 52 3.13 -6.38 -3.05
N LEU A 53 2.89 -5.48 -2.09
CA LEU A 53 2.51 -4.09 -2.41
C LEU A 53 3.65 -3.32 -3.11
N VAL A 54 4.91 -3.58 -2.76
CA VAL A 54 6.06 -3.01 -3.48
C VAL A 54 6.09 -3.52 -4.92
N PHE A 55 5.94 -4.83 -5.16
CA PHE A 55 5.80 -5.37 -6.51
C PHE A 55 4.61 -4.76 -7.27
N GLY A 56 3.46 -4.63 -6.63
CA GLY A 56 2.31 -3.94 -7.19
C GLY A 56 2.63 -2.50 -7.58
N THR A 57 3.41 -1.79 -6.74
CA THR A 57 3.88 -0.43 -6.99
C THR A 57 4.80 -0.34 -8.20
N LEU A 58 5.68 -1.34 -8.39
CA LEU A 58 6.56 -1.45 -9.55
C LEU A 58 5.76 -1.67 -10.86
N VAL A 59 4.59 -2.31 -10.79
CA VAL A 59 3.67 -2.45 -11.92
C VAL A 59 2.90 -1.14 -12.19
N LYS A 60 2.30 -0.56 -11.13
CA LYS A 60 1.52 0.68 -11.20
C LYS A 60 1.56 1.34 -9.83
N PHE A 61 1.64 2.66 -9.75
CA PHE A 61 1.94 3.33 -8.47
C PHE A 61 0.85 3.21 -7.39
N VAL A 62 -0.41 2.90 -7.74
CA VAL A 62 -1.56 2.91 -6.82
C VAL A 62 -1.36 2.10 -5.51
N PRO A 63 -0.80 0.88 -5.51
CA PRO A 63 -0.57 0.09 -4.30
C PRO A 63 0.36 0.75 -3.27
N VAL A 64 1.17 1.74 -3.67
CA VAL A 64 2.01 2.51 -2.73
C VAL A 64 1.16 3.18 -1.65
N LEU A 65 -0.04 3.61 -2.01
CA LEU A 65 -0.99 4.25 -1.10
C LEU A 65 -1.49 3.27 -0.02
N MET A 66 -1.40 1.96 -0.24
CA MET A 66 -1.85 0.93 0.69
C MET A 66 -0.75 0.51 1.68
N LEU A 67 0.51 0.88 1.44
CA LEU A 67 1.64 0.54 2.31
C LEU A 67 1.46 1.01 3.75
N PRO A 68 0.99 2.24 4.05
CA PRO A 68 0.75 2.67 5.42
C PRO A 68 -0.20 1.74 6.16
N ALA A 69 -1.30 1.31 5.53
CA ALA A 69 -2.24 0.39 6.15
C ALA A 69 -1.62 -0.98 6.44
N ALA A 70 -0.89 -1.56 5.48
CA ALA A 70 -0.23 -2.86 5.67
C ALA A 70 0.84 -2.83 6.76
N VAL A 71 1.72 -1.81 6.75
CA VAL A 71 2.80 -1.64 7.73
C VAL A 71 2.24 -1.40 9.13
N LEU A 72 1.21 -0.56 9.25
CA LEU A 72 0.55 -0.30 10.51
C LEU A 72 -0.13 -1.57 11.04
N ILE A 73 -0.92 -2.28 10.24
CA ILE A 73 -1.50 -3.56 10.69
C ILE A 73 -0.41 -4.54 11.16
N ALA A 74 0.68 -4.68 10.41
CA ALA A 74 1.81 -5.53 10.81
C ALA A 74 2.44 -5.13 12.14
N TRP A 75 2.73 -3.83 12.32
CA TRP A 75 3.35 -3.30 13.55
C TRP A 75 2.46 -3.51 14.79
N ARG A 76 1.14 -3.54 14.60
CA ARG A 76 0.14 -3.81 15.64
C ARG A 76 0.14 -5.26 16.07
N GLU A 77 0.04 -6.17 15.11
CA GLU A 77 -0.06 -7.59 15.39
C GLU A 77 1.25 -8.16 15.94
N LEU A 78 2.40 -7.70 15.43
CA LEU A 78 3.72 -8.12 15.93
C LEU A 78 3.95 -7.75 17.40
N GLY A 79 3.38 -6.63 17.88
CA GLY A 79 3.47 -6.28 19.30
C GLY A 79 2.40 -6.90 20.18
N GLY A 80 1.27 -7.34 19.62
CA GLY A 80 0.23 -8.05 20.36
C GLY A 80 0.63 -9.48 20.72
N ASN A 81 1.32 -10.17 19.81
CA ASN A 81 1.74 -11.56 20.00
C ASN A 81 2.77 -11.76 21.14
N GLU A 82 3.56 -10.73 21.45
CA GLU A 82 4.54 -10.79 22.54
C GLU A 82 3.90 -10.70 23.93
N GLY A 83 2.79 -9.97 24.06
CA GLY A 83 2.05 -9.86 25.32
C GLY A 83 1.41 -11.18 25.74
N LYS A 84 1.08 -12.05 24.78
CA LYS A 84 0.59 -13.42 25.05
C LYS A 84 1.72 -14.37 25.43
N LYS A 85 2.87 -14.32 24.71
CA LYS A 85 3.97 -15.28 24.92
C LYS A 85 4.65 -15.13 26.29
N GLY A 86 4.67 -13.93 26.88
CA GLY A 86 5.19 -13.71 28.23
C GLY A 86 4.22 -14.00 29.38
N SER A 87 2.97 -14.39 29.08
CA SER A 87 1.96 -14.77 30.09
C SER A 87 1.93 -16.28 30.37
N ASP A 88 2.45 -17.09 29.45
CA ASP A 88 2.53 -18.55 29.60
C ASP A 88 3.80 -18.99 30.36
N ASP A 89 4.76 -18.07 30.56
CA ASP A 89 5.99 -18.29 31.33
C ASP A 89 5.76 -18.00 32.83
N HIS A 90 4.73 -18.58 33.43
CA HIS A 90 4.55 -18.57 34.89
C HIS A 90 5.20 -19.81 35.51
N GLU A 91 6.52 -19.74 35.70
CA GLU A 91 7.24 -20.35 36.82
C GLU A 91 8.76 -20.10 36.67
N THR A 92 9.26 -19.01 37.26
CA THR A 92 10.48 -18.90 38.08
C THR A 92 11.09 -17.50 38.07
N GLY A 93 11.34 -16.96 39.26
CA GLY A 93 12.51 -16.09 39.51
C GLY A 93 12.30 -14.57 39.36
N HIS A 94 12.33 -13.90 40.52
CA HIS A 94 12.26 -12.44 40.75
C HIS A 94 13.34 -11.56 40.05
N ALA A 95 14.11 -12.07 39.08
CA ALA A 95 15.22 -11.35 38.43
C ALA A 95 14.92 -10.83 37.01
N SER A 96 13.75 -11.13 36.43
CA SER A 96 13.41 -10.77 35.04
C SER A 96 12.41 -9.59 35.00
N ARG A 97 12.83 -8.37 35.33
CA ARG A 97 12.02 -7.16 35.09
C ARG A 97 12.69 -6.12 34.18
N ILE A 98 14.02 -6.12 34.11
CA ILE A 98 14.78 -5.15 33.30
C ILE A 98 14.99 -5.67 31.86
N THR A 99 15.08 -6.97 31.65
CA THR A 99 15.27 -7.61 30.33
C THR A 99 14.02 -7.63 29.43
N HIS A 100 12.81 -7.48 30.00
CA HIS A 100 11.57 -7.53 29.20
C HIS A 100 11.31 -6.30 28.32
N HIS A 101 11.94 -5.15 28.59
CA HIS A 101 11.71 -3.95 27.78
C HIS A 101 12.44 -4.00 26.43
N VAL A 102 13.62 -4.62 26.37
CA VAL A 102 14.43 -4.72 25.14
C VAL A 102 13.87 -5.79 24.19
N SER A 103 13.27 -6.86 24.72
CA SER A 103 12.74 -7.95 23.90
C SER A 103 11.44 -7.60 23.15
N ARG A 104 10.67 -6.61 23.61
CA ARG A 104 9.39 -6.19 22.98
C ARG A 104 9.53 -5.42 21.66
N PHE A 105 10.73 -4.96 21.35
CA PHE A 105 11.00 -4.18 20.13
C PHE A 105 11.72 -5.00 19.06
N ALA A 106 12.33 -6.12 19.43
CA ALA A 106 13.18 -6.89 18.52
C ALA A 106 12.43 -7.42 17.28
N PRO A 107 11.21 -7.99 17.38
CA PRO A 107 10.47 -8.48 16.20
C PRO A 107 9.96 -7.36 15.30
N ARG A 108 9.53 -6.25 15.89
CA ARG A 108 9.10 -5.04 15.16
C ARG A 108 10.25 -4.39 14.42
N LEU A 109 11.39 -4.21 15.08
CA LEU A 109 12.60 -3.68 14.47
C LEU A 109 13.14 -4.61 13.39
N ARG A 110 13.19 -5.93 13.67
CA ARG A 110 13.57 -6.94 12.68
C ARG A 110 12.65 -6.92 11.46
N PHE A 111 11.34 -6.81 11.66
CA PHE A 111 10.38 -6.66 10.57
C PHE A 111 10.68 -5.42 9.73
N LEU A 112 10.87 -4.25 10.34
CA LEU A 112 11.18 -3.02 9.61
C LEU A 112 12.50 -3.13 8.84
N LEU A 113 13.56 -3.65 9.47
CA LEU A 113 14.87 -3.75 8.84
C LEU A 113 14.87 -4.76 7.68
N ILE A 114 14.37 -5.98 7.91
CA ILE A 114 14.34 -7.02 6.87
C ILE A 114 13.42 -6.60 5.73
N THR A 115 12.22 -6.15 6.05
CA THR A 115 11.22 -5.78 5.04
C THR A 115 11.66 -4.52 4.29
N GLY A 116 12.21 -3.53 4.99
CA GLY A 116 12.77 -2.32 4.38
C GLY A 116 13.95 -2.64 3.45
N ALA A 117 14.93 -3.40 3.93
CA ALA A 117 16.08 -3.82 3.12
C ALA A 117 15.65 -4.64 1.90
N ALA A 118 14.71 -5.58 2.07
CA ALA A 118 14.17 -6.37 0.97
C ALA A 118 13.40 -5.51 -0.04
N SER A 119 12.63 -4.51 0.42
CA SER A 119 11.92 -3.57 -0.45
C SER A 119 12.89 -2.71 -1.26
N VAL A 120 13.95 -2.18 -0.62
CA VAL A 120 14.99 -1.41 -1.29
C VAL A 120 15.74 -2.28 -2.30
N ALA A 121 16.17 -3.47 -1.90
CA ALA A 121 16.85 -4.41 -2.80
C ALA A 121 15.98 -4.75 -4.01
N LEU A 122 14.68 -4.95 -3.80
CA LEU A 122 13.73 -5.21 -4.87
C LEU A 122 13.60 -4.01 -5.83
N ILE A 123 13.42 -2.81 -5.30
CA ILE A 123 13.34 -1.59 -6.12
C ILE A 123 14.63 -1.42 -6.94
N VAL A 124 15.79 -1.53 -6.29
CA VAL A 124 17.11 -1.42 -6.94
C VAL A 124 17.25 -2.47 -8.03
N LEU A 125 16.93 -3.73 -7.76
CA LEU A 125 17.06 -4.82 -8.75
C LEU A 125 16.28 -4.54 -10.03
N PHE A 126 15.06 -4.00 -9.92
CA PHE A 126 14.21 -3.74 -11.07
C PHE A 126 14.48 -2.40 -11.75
N TYR A 127 14.92 -1.38 -11.01
CA TYR A 127 15.22 -0.05 -11.57
C TYR A 127 16.67 0.12 -12.03
N ALA A 128 17.62 -0.66 -11.52
CA ALA A 128 19.03 -0.61 -11.91
C ALA A 128 19.27 -0.65 -13.43
N PRO A 129 18.64 -1.54 -14.23
CA PRO A 129 18.87 -1.57 -15.68
C PRO A 129 18.33 -0.34 -16.41
N PHE A 130 17.44 0.44 -15.79
CA PHE A 130 16.82 1.64 -16.37
C PHE A 130 17.37 2.94 -15.78
N TRP A 131 18.42 2.87 -14.97
CA TRP A 131 18.97 4.04 -14.29
C TRP A 131 19.68 4.98 -15.29
N GLN A 132 19.11 6.18 -15.45
CA GLN A 132 19.67 7.24 -16.31
C GLN A 132 20.09 8.47 -15.49
N GLY A 133 20.34 8.29 -14.19
CA GLY A 133 20.60 9.38 -13.24
C GLY A 133 19.34 9.87 -12.53
N VAL A 134 19.47 10.97 -11.78
CA VAL A 134 18.38 11.53 -10.95
C VAL A 134 17.15 11.96 -11.75
N GLU A 135 17.31 12.19 -13.05
CA GLU A 135 16.21 12.48 -13.98
C GLU A 135 15.20 11.34 -14.07
N THR A 136 15.63 10.09 -13.82
CA THR A 136 14.74 8.92 -13.73
C THR A 136 13.69 9.06 -12.61
N LEU A 137 13.98 9.88 -11.60
CA LEU A 137 13.09 10.18 -10.48
C LEU A 137 12.21 11.41 -10.73
N SER A 138 12.41 12.14 -11.84
CA SER A 138 11.60 13.32 -12.16
C SER A 138 10.16 12.90 -12.54
N ILE A 139 9.19 13.37 -11.75
CA ILE A 139 7.75 13.07 -11.92
C ILE A 139 7.09 14.07 -12.89
N GLU A 140 7.82 15.08 -13.37
CA GLU A 140 7.29 16.21 -14.16
C GLU A 140 6.49 15.77 -15.39
N ARG A 141 6.90 14.70 -16.09
CA ARG A 141 6.17 14.18 -17.26
C ARG A 141 4.75 13.67 -16.95
N ARG A 142 4.40 13.39 -15.69
CA ARG A 142 3.07 12.87 -15.30
C ARG A 142 2.10 13.95 -14.76
N GLN A 143 2.57 15.17 -14.53
CA GLN A 143 1.78 16.23 -13.88
C GLN A 143 0.69 16.87 -14.76
N ALA A 144 0.64 16.53 -16.05
CA ALA A 144 -0.32 17.09 -17.00
C ALA A 144 -1.47 16.15 -17.40
N LEU A 145 -1.48 14.92 -16.89
CA LEU A 145 -2.49 13.91 -17.22
C LEU A 145 -3.60 13.89 -16.14
N PHE A 146 -4.48 14.88 -16.18
CA PHE A 146 -5.65 14.94 -15.31
C PHE A 146 -6.75 13.99 -15.81
N THR A 147 -6.75 12.76 -15.31
CA THR A 147 -7.78 11.75 -15.63
C THR A 147 -8.93 11.74 -14.63
N ALA A 148 -8.76 12.35 -13.46
CA ALA A 148 -9.77 12.44 -12.41
C ALA A 148 -10.57 13.74 -12.52
N SER A 149 -11.85 13.66 -12.15
CA SER A 149 -12.83 14.71 -12.43
C SER A 149 -12.60 15.99 -11.62
N LEU A 150 -12.24 15.87 -10.34
CA LEU A 150 -12.00 17.02 -9.47
C LEU A 150 -10.70 17.76 -9.80
N PRO A 151 -9.54 17.08 -9.97
CA PRO A 151 -8.33 17.74 -10.45
C PRO A 151 -8.53 18.42 -11.81
N ALA A 152 -9.25 17.79 -12.74
CA ALA A 152 -9.52 18.38 -14.05
C ALA A 152 -10.39 19.65 -13.94
N ALA A 153 -11.44 19.64 -13.11
CA ALA A 153 -12.28 20.81 -12.87
C ALA A 153 -11.50 21.95 -12.18
N ALA A 154 -10.71 21.63 -11.15
CA ALA A 154 -9.87 22.59 -10.46
C ALA A 154 -8.82 23.21 -11.40
N TRP A 155 -8.21 22.39 -12.26
CA TRP A 155 -7.29 22.85 -13.28
C TRP A 155 -7.97 23.79 -14.27
N ALA A 156 -9.16 23.44 -14.78
CA ALA A 156 -9.91 24.28 -15.71
C ALA A 156 -10.29 25.64 -15.10
N ALA A 157 -10.61 25.67 -13.80
CA ALA A 157 -10.92 26.92 -13.08
C ALA A 157 -9.69 27.80 -12.84
N LEU A 158 -8.51 27.19 -12.63
CA LEU A 158 -7.26 27.90 -12.36
C LEU A 158 -6.49 28.29 -13.62
N LEU A 159 -6.80 27.65 -14.76
CA LEU A 159 -6.14 27.89 -16.04
C LEU A 159 -6.16 29.37 -16.49
N PRO A 160 -7.29 30.12 -16.39
CA PRO A 160 -7.35 31.50 -16.85
C PRO A 160 -6.49 32.47 -16.02
N SER A 161 -6.25 32.16 -14.75
CA SER A 161 -5.59 33.07 -13.80
C SER A 161 -4.11 32.76 -13.57
N LEU A 162 -3.71 31.48 -13.67
CA LEU A 162 -2.37 31.03 -13.31
C LEU A 162 -1.53 30.59 -14.51
N GLY A 163 -2.13 30.39 -15.68
CA GLY A 163 -1.46 29.75 -16.82
C GLY A 163 -1.30 28.24 -16.64
N LYS A 164 -1.01 27.55 -17.74
CA LYS A 164 -1.07 26.09 -17.85
C LYS A 164 -0.12 25.37 -16.89
N GLU A 165 1.14 25.78 -16.83
CA GLU A 165 2.18 25.11 -16.04
C GLU A 165 1.93 25.24 -14.54
N LEU A 166 1.69 26.45 -14.04
CA LEU A 166 1.44 26.71 -12.62
C LEU A 166 0.11 26.10 -12.14
N ALA A 167 -0.94 26.13 -12.96
CA ALA A 167 -2.20 25.45 -12.65
C ALA A 167 -1.98 23.94 -12.52
N SER A 168 -1.25 23.33 -13.47
CA SER A 168 -1.00 21.89 -13.46
C SER A 168 -0.17 21.45 -12.26
N GLN A 169 0.88 22.21 -11.94
CA GLN A 169 1.77 21.92 -10.80
C GLN A 169 1.02 22.03 -9.46
N ARG A 170 0.24 23.10 -9.26
CA ARG A 170 -0.50 23.33 -8.00
C ARG A 170 -1.58 22.29 -7.80
N VAL A 171 -2.40 22.02 -8.82
CA VAL A 171 -3.48 21.02 -8.75
C VAL A 171 -2.92 19.63 -8.47
N SER A 172 -1.87 19.21 -9.19
CA SER A 172 -1.23 17.91 -8.98
C SER A 172 -0.62 17.78 -7.59
N THR A 173 0.07 18.82 -7.10
CA THR A 173 0.69 18.80 -5.77
C THR A 173 -0.37 18.70 -4.68
N VAL A 174 -1.44 19.51 -4.77
CA VAL A 174 -2.55 19.48 -3.81
C VAL A 174 -3.23 18.11 -3.83
N ALA A 175 -3.57 17.58 -5.00
CA ALA A 175 -4.20 16.27 -5.13
C ALA A 175 -3.32 15.14 -4.56
N ALA A 176 -2.01 15.15 -4.85
CA ALA A 176 -1.06 14.18 -4.33
C ALA A 176 -0.95 14.26 -2.79
N VAL A 177 -0.83 15.47 -2.23
CA VAL A 177 -0.74 15.68 -0.78
C VAL A 177 -2.02 15.22 -0.09
N LEU A 178 -3.20 15.61 -0.61
CA LEU A 178 -4.48 15.19 -0.05
C LEU A 178 -4.64 13.66 -0.10
N THR A 179 -4.27 13.04 -1.21
CA THR A 179 -4.32 11.57 -1.36
C THR A 179 -3.38 10.88 -0.38
N ALA A 180 -2.15 11.39 -0.22
CA ALA A 180 -1.18 10.84 0.72
C ALA A 180 -1.66 10.97 2.18
N LEU A 181 -2.18 12.14 2.57
CA LEU A 181 -2.75 12.38 3.89
C LEU A 181 -3.95 11.45 4.15
N PHE A 182 -4.83 11.30 3.16
CA PHE A 182 -5.98 10.40 3.27
C PHE A 182 -5.54 8.94 3.40
N ALA A 183 -4.54 8.50 2.65
CA ALA A 183 -3.98 7.16 2.74
C ALA A 183 -3.35 6.88 4.12
N LEU A 184 -2.60 7.84 4.67
CA LEU A 184 -2.05 7.76 6.03
C LEU A 184 -3.17 7.69 7.08
N TRP A 185 -4.21 8.51 6.92
CA TRP A 185 -5.38 8.49 7.79
C TRP A 185 -6.11 7.14 7.74
N GLN A 186 -6.34 6.59 6.54
CA GLN A 186 -6.93 5.26 6.40
C GLN A 186 -6.06 4.16 7.00
N GLY A 187 -4.73 4.29 6.91
CA GLY A 187 -3.80 3.41 7.61
C GLY A 187 -3.95 3.47 9.13
N ALA A 188 -4.09 4.68 9.69
CA ALA A 188 -4.33 4.87 11.12
C ALA A 188 -5.70 4.33 11.57
N GLN A 189 -6.72 4.43 10.72
CA GLN A 189 -8.03 3.83 10.99
C GLN A 189 -7.98 2.30 10.91
N ALA A 190 -7.26 1.73 9.93
CA ALA A 190 -7.05 0.29 9.81
C ALA A 190 -6.24 -0.27 11.00
N TRP A 191 -5.29 0.50 11.54
CA TRP A 191 -4.61 0.17 12.80
C TRP A 191 -5.58 0.03 13.97
N ARG A 192 -6.62 0.86 14.04
CA ARG A 192 -7.59 0.82 15.14
C ARG A 192 -8.60 -0.32 14.97
N ASP A 193 -8.97 -0.64 13.73
CA ASP A 193 -9.91 -1.71 13.42
C ASP A 193 -9.23 -3.10 13.45
N ARG A 194 -9.63 -3.94 14.39
CA ARG A 194 -9.13 -5.33 14.56
C ARG A 194 -9.80 -6.32 13.60
N SER A 195 -10.75 -5.89 12.79
CA SER A 195 -11.38 -6.76 11.81
C SER A 195 -10.37 -7.24 10.75
N TRP A 196 -10.56 -8.47 10.26
CA TRP A 196 -9.79 -9.02 9.15
C TRP A 196 -10.03 -8.26 7.83
N LEU A 197 -11.12 -7.47 7.76
CA LEU A 197 -11.48 -6.62 6.62
C LEU A 197 -10.83 -5.24 6.65
N SER A 198 -10.13 -4.87 7.74
CA SER A 198 -9.54 -3.55 7.94
C SER A 198 -8.66 -3.11 6.75
N PHE A 199 -7.78 -3.99 6.27
CA PHE A 199 -6.94 -3.72 5.11
C PHE A 199 -7.75 -3.51 3.82
N THR A 200 -8.69 -4.42 3.53
CA THR A 200 -9.52 -4.35 2.32
C THR A 200 -10.39 -3.09 2.32
N ARG A 201 -10.95 -2.73 3.47
CA ARG A 201 -11.77 -1.52 3.63
C ARG A 201 -10.93 -0.25 3.44
N ALA A 202 -9.75 -0.18 4.05
CA ALA A 202 -8.82 0.93 3.86
C ALA A 202 -8.42 1.05 2.38
N SER A 203 -8.05 -0.06 1.76
CA SER A 203 -7.68 -0.12 0.33
C SER A 203 -8.81 0.36 -0.57
N PHE A 204 -10.05 -0.07 -0.31
CA PHE A 204 -11.23 0.39 -1.04
C PHE A 204 -11.44 1.89 -0.91
N HIS A 205 -11.42 2.44 0.32
CA HIS A 205 -11.58 3.87 0.53
C HIS A 205 -10.48 4.70 -0.14
N ILE A 206 -9.23 4.23 -0.09
CA ILE A 206 -8.08 4.87 -0.72
C ILE A 206 -8.28 4.94 -2.23
N ILE A 207 -8.68 3.83 -2.86
CA ILE A 207 -8.95 3.79 -4.31
C ILE A 207 -10.12 4.73 -4.65
N MET A 208 -11.22 4.67 -3.90
CA MET A 208 -12.38 5.55 -4.15
C MET A 208 -12.00 7.02 -4.05
N PHE A 209 -11.20 7.40 -3.05
CA PHE A 209 -10.73 8.77 -2.90
C PHE A 209 -9.77 9.18 -4.03
N TYR A 210 -8.86 8.29 -4.41
CA TYR A 210 -7.90 8.52 -5.50
C TYR A 210 -8.59 8.74 -6.88
N LEU A 211 -9.77 8.16 -7.07
CA LEU A 211 -10.53 8.27 -8.33
C LEU A 211 -11.41 9.54 -8.44
N LEU A 212 -11.54 10.34 -7.39
CA LEU A 212 -12.32 11.59 -7.38
C LEU A 212 -11.61 12.70 -8.18
#